data_AF-A0A969GC77-F1
#
_entry.id   AF-A0A969GC77-F1
#
_cell.length_a   1.000
_cell.length_b   1.000
_cell.length_c   1.000
_cell.angle_alpha   90.00
_cell.angle_beta   90.00
_cell.angle_gamma   90.00
#
_symmetry.space_group_name_H-M   'P 1'
#
loop_
_entity.id
_entity.type
_entity.pdbx_description
1 polymer ?
#
loop_
_entity_poly.entity_id
_entity_poly.type
_entity_poly.pdbx_seq_one_letter_code
_entity_poly.pdbx_strand_id
1 'polypeptide(L)' 'MNFLKKLFGSSPQPQRNDFTFTVKCGRCGEIITGRVDLTNDLSLDYEGDDETYISRKVLIGENKCFQRVEVR' A
#
# COMPACT_ATOMS: atom_id res chain seq x y z
N MET A 1 18.80 5.95 35.98
CA MET A 1 17.62 6.28 35.14
C MET A 1 17.79 5.69 33.73
N ASN A 2 17.76 4.36 33.59
CA ASN A 2 17.93 3.67 32.30
C ASN A 2 16.64 3.05 31.76
N PHE A 3 15.57 3.02 32.57
CA PHE A 3 14.30 2.42 32.19
C PHE A 3 13.54 3.29 31.17
N LEU A 4 13.48 4.61 31.39
CA LEU A 4 12.82 5.55 30.47
C LEU A 4 13.52 5.61 29.10
N LYS A 5 14.86 5.50 29.06
CA LYS A 5 15.61 5.44 27.79
C LYS A 5 15.31 4.19 26.95
N LYS A 6 14.87 3.08 27.57
CA LYS A 6 14.45 1.87 26.83
C LYS A 6 13.04 2.00 26.23
N LEU A 7 12.14 2.79 26.83
CA LEU A 7 10.79 3.02 26.30
C LEU A 7 10.74 4.07 25.18
N PHE A 8 11.62 5.08 25.23
CA PHE A 8 11.68 6.14 24.23
C PHE A 8 12.89 6.03 23.28
N GLY A 9 13.59 4.90 23.32
CA GLY A 9 14.66 4.61 22.38
C GLY A 9 14.10 4.30 21.00
N SER A 10 14.79 4.76 19.96
CA SER A 10 14.49 4.39 18.57
C SER A 10 14.56 2.86 18.44
N SER A 11 13.42 2.22 18.22
CA SER A 11 13.38 0.82 17.80
C SER A 11 13.70 0.73 16.31
N PRO A 12 14.44 -0.31 15.87
CA PRO A 12 14.65 -0.56 14.45
C PRO A 12 13.30 -0.62 13.75
N GLN A 13 13.11 0.17 12.69
CA GLN A 13 11.90 0.06 11.88
C GLN A 13 11.88 -1.33 11.25
N PRO A 14 10.77 -2.09 11.38
CA PRO A 14 10.66 -3.38 10.75
C PRO A 14 10.82 -3.21 9.23
N GLN A 15 11.63 -4.07 8.64
CA GLN A 15 11.85 -4.09 7.19
C GLN A 15 10.53 -4.50 6.54
N ARG A 16 9.87 -3.58 5.84
CA ARG A 16 8.58 -3.82 5.18
C ARG A 16 8.80 -4.40 3.80
N ASN A 17 8.04 -5.44 3.47
CA ASN A 17 8.03 -6.04 2.14
C ASN A 17 6.94 -5.38 1.29
N ASP A 18 7.15 -4.09 0.98
CA ASP A 18 6.18 -3.28 0.25
C ASP A 18 6.50 -3.25 -1.26
N PHE A 19 5.50 -3.49 -2.10
CA PHE A 19 5.54 -3.18 -3.53
C PHE A 19 4.89 -1.82 -3.77
N THR A 20 5.62 -0.89 -4.40
CA THR A 20 5.13 0.44 -4.72
C THR A 20 4.89 0.59 -6.21
N PHE A 21 3.84 1.33 -6.57
CA PHE A 21 3.47 1.60 -7.95
C PHE A 21 2.88 3.00 -8.08
N THR A 22 2.78 3.49 -9.32
CA THR A 22 2.18 4.79 -9.61
C THR A 22 1.07 4.65 -10.64
N VAL A 23 0.03 5.47 -10.47
CA VAL A 23 -1.07 5.58 -11.43
C VAL A 23 -1.31 7.05 -11.76
N LYS A 24 -1.71 7.33 -13.00
CA LYS A 24 -2.13 8.67 -13.39
C LYS A 24 -3.65 8.77 -13.33
N CYS A 25 -4.17 9.72 -12.56
CA CYS A 25 -5.59 10.01 -12.53
C CYS A 25 -6.07 10.49 -13.91
N GLY A 26 -7.01 9.77 -14.52
CA GLY A 26 -7.56 10.14 -15.83
C GLY A 26 -8.38 11.43 -15.84
N ARG A 27 -8.78 11.95 -14.66
CA ARG A 27 -9.58 13.17 -14.55
C ARG A 27 -8.72 14.44 -14.40
N CYS A 28 -7.84 14.48 -13.39
CA CYS A 28 -7.04 15.67 -13.09
C CYS A 28 -5.57 15.55 -13.53
N GLY A 29 -5.12 14.36 -13.94
CA GLY A 29 -3.74 14.10 -14.36
C GLY A 29 -2.74 13.91 -13.21
N GLU A 30 -3.19 13.99 -11.95
CA GLU A 30 -2.35 13.73 -10.77
C GLU A 30 -1.72 12.33 -10.81
N ILE A 31 -0.44 12.24 -10.47
CA ILE A 31 0.25 10.96 -10.26
C ILE A 31 0.07 10.57 -8.79
N ILE A 32 -0.56 9.43 -8.56
CA ILE A 32 -0.87 8.90 -7.23
C ILE A 32 0.02 7.67 -6.99
N THR A 33 0.72 7.64 -5.86
CA THR A 33 1.55 6.50 -5.46
C THR A 33 0.71 5.53 -4.63
N GLY A 34 0.62 4.28 -5.09
CA GLY A 34 0.03 3.16 -4.36
C GLY A 34 1.09 2.29 -3.70
N ARG A 35 0.66 1.53 -2.68
CA ARG A 35 1.49 0.54 -1.98
C ARG A 35 0.69 -0.73 -1.75
N VAL A 36 1.33 -1.87 -1.94
CA VAL A 36 0.86 -3.20 -1.57
C VAL A 36 1.85 -3.78 -0.56
N ASP A 37 1.39 -4.08 0.65
CA ASP A 37 2.12 -4.91 1.60
C ASP A 37 2.05 -6.36 1.13
N LEU A 38 3.15 -6.90 0.60
CA LEU A 38 3.19 -8.25 0.04
C LEU A 38 2.95 -9.35 1.10
N THR A 39 2.99 -9.00 2.38
CA THR A 39 2.72 -9.94 3.47
C THR A 39 1.24 -9.92 3.87
N ASN A 40 0.59 -8.75 3.81
CA ASN A 40 -0.72 -8.55 4.45
C ASN A 40 -1.85 -8.13 3.48
N ASP A 41 -1.53 -7.64 2.28
CA ASP A 41 -2.53 -7.11 1.34
C ASP A 41 -2.97 -8.10 0.25
N LEU A 42 -2.36 -9.28 0.20
CA LEU A 42 -2.63 -10.30 -0.81
C LEU A 42 -3.80 -11.20 -0.41
N SER A 43 -4.69 -11.45 -1.36
CA SER A 43 -5.79 -12.41 -1.26
C SER A 43 -5.61 -13.48 -2.32
N LEU A 44 -5.90 -14.73 -1.99
CA LEU A 44 -5.91 -15.82 -2.98
C LEU A 44 -7.09 -15.61 -3.95
N ASP A 45 -6.81 -15.73 -5.25
CA ASP A 45 -7.82 -15.74 -6.31
C ASP A 45 -8.30 -17.18 -6.52
N TYR A 46 -9.55 -17.46 -6.12
CA TYR A 46 -10.13 -18.81 -6.16
C TYR A 46 -10.81 -19.14 -7.49
N GLU A 47 -10.89 -18.19 -8.44
CA GLU A 47 -11.58 -18.37 -9.71
C GLU A 47 -10.66 -18.89 -10.83
N GLY A 48 -9.35 -18.90 -10.63
CA GLY A 48 -8.37 -19.41 -11.60
C GLY A 48 -8.01 -20.88 -11.39
N ASP A 49 -7.46 -21.51 -12.43
CA ASP A 49 -6.90 -22.88 -12.33
C ASP A 49 -5.58 -22.92 -11.54
N ASP A 50 -4.91 -21.77 -11.39
CA ASP A 50 -3.62 -21.61 -10.71
C ASP A 50 -3.74 -20.81 -9.40
N GLU A 51 -2.91 -21.12 -8.40
CA GLU A 51 -2.79 -20.37 -7.15
C GLU A 51 -2.21 -18.96 -7.41
N THR A 52 -3.11 -18.00 -7.70
CA THR A 52 -2.76 -16.61 -7.96
C THR A 52 -3.13 -15.73 -6.77
N TYR A 53 -2.23 -14.83 -6.37
CA TYR A 53 -2.50 -13.82 -5.34
C TYR A 53 -2.77 -12.46 -5.97
N ILE A 54 -3.80 -11.78 -5.49
CA ILE A 54 -4.22 -10.45 -5.98
C ILE A 54 -4.35 -9.45 -4.84
N SER A 55 -4.17 -8.17 -5.14
CA SER A 55 -4.49 -7.07 -4.21
C SER A 55 -5.38 -6.06 -4.89
N ARG A 56 -6.52 -5.73 -4.27
CA ARG A 56 -7.46 -4.73 -4.79
C ARG A 56 -7.31 -3.44 -4.00
N LYS A 57 -6.94 -2.34 -4.66
CA LYS A 57 -6.73 -1.04 -4.02
C LYS A 57 -7.59 0.04 -4.67
N VAL A 58 -8.08 0.95 -3.85
CA VAL A 58 -8.73 2.19 -4.29
C VAL A 58 -7.87 3.35 -3.85
N LEU A 59 -7.36 4.11 -4.82
CA LEU A 59 -6.50 5.27 -4.59
C LEU A 59 -7.28 6.55 -4.81
N ILE A 60 -7.00 7.56 -3.97
CA ILE A 60 -7.52 8.93 -4.09
C ILE A 60 -6.33 9.87 -3.93
N GLY A 61 -6.21 10.84 -4.84
CA GLY A 61 -5.12 11.82 -4.84
C GLY A 61 -5.29 12.91 -3.77
N GLU A 62 -4.22 13.63 -3.48
CA GLU A 62 -4.17 14.67 -2.46
C GLU A 62 -4.63 16.03 -2.99
N ASN A 63 -4.60 16.24 -4.31
CA ASN A 63 -4.93 17.51 -4.97
C ASN A 63 -6.44 17.81 -5.03
N LYS A 64 -7.21 17.37 -4.03
CA LYS A 64 -8.67 17.60 -3.90
C LYS A 64 -9.50 17.05 -5.09
N CYS A 65 -8.90 16.16 -5.87
CA CYS A 65 -9.60 15.39 -6.88
C CYS A 65 -10.07 14.07 -6.26
N PHE A 66 -11.32 14.04 -5.79
CA PHE A 66 -11.95 12.87 -5.14
C PHE A 66 -12.30 11.72 -6.12
N GLN A 67 -11.62 11.65 -7.26
CA GLN A 67 -11.78 10.53 -8.20
C GLN A 67 -11.17 9.28 -7.57
N ARG A 68 -11.94 8.20 -7.57
CA ARG A 68 -11.47 6.88 -7.12
C ARG A 68 -10.78 6.20 -8.29
N VAL A 69 -9.55 5.74 -8.09
CA VAL A 69 -8.81 4.94 -9.06
C VAL A 69 -8.71 3.52 -8.50
N GLU A 70 -9.38 2.58 -9.16
CA GLU A 70 -9.39 1.17 -8.77
C GLU A 70 -8.28 0.41 -9.50
N VAL A 71 -7.52 -0.41 -8.76
CA VAL A 71 -6.38 -1.19 -9.25
C VAL A 71 -6.51 -2.62 -8.73
N ARG A 72 -6.26 -3.62 -9.57
CA ARG A 72 -6.26 -5.06 -9.26
C ARG A 72 -5.02 -5.72 -9.86
#